data_AF-A0A4U6BDP1-F1
#
_entry.id   AF-A0A4U6BDP1-F1
#
_cell.length_a   1.000
_cell.length_b   1.000
_cell.length_c   1.000
_cell.angle_alpha   90.00
_cell.angle_beta   90.00
_cell.angle_gamma   90.00
#
_symmetry.space_group_name_H-M   'P 1'
#
loop_
_entity.id
_entity.type
_entity.pdbx_description
1 polymer ?
#
loop_
_entity_poly.entity_id
_entity_poly.type
_entity_poly.pdbx_seq_one_letter_code
_entity_poly.pdbx_strand_id
1 'polypeptide(L)' 'MRLARDYDRQTGRHLMTQTNNLYLIIGALLVVLVGLGAYVWHEESKPKGIEMNIGPNGVSVQEN' A
#
# COMPACT_ATOMS: atom_id res chain seq x y z
N MET A 1 -65.97 8.94 -4.47
CA MET A 1 -65.00 9.59 -5.39
C MET A 1 -63.59 9.45 -4.80
N ARG A 2 -62.62 9.02 -5.61
CA ARG A 2 -61.26 8.58 -5.23
C ARG A 2 -60.36 9.76 -4.86
N LEU A 3 -60.15 10.02 -3.56
CA LEU A 3 -59.23 11.06 -3.08
C LEU A 3 -57.87 10.52 -2.59
N ALA A 4 -57.56 9.25 -2.89
CA ALA A 4 -56.29 8.63 -2.52
C ALA A 4 -55.37 8.38 -3.73
N ARG A 5 -55.32 9.31 -4.70
CA ARG A 5 -54.61 9.09 -5.97
C ARG A 5 -53.25 9.78 -6.11
N ASP A 6 -52.83 10.58 -5.14
CA ASP A 6 -51.59 11.35 -5.27
C ASP A 6 -50.61 11.07 -4.13
N TYR A 7 -50.45 9.79 -3.79
CA TYR A 7 -49.36 9.30 -2.93
C TYR A 7 -48.26 8.58 -3.72
N ASP A 8 -48.19 8.78 -5.04
CA ASP A 8 -47.26 8.05 -5.90
C ASP A 8 -46.51 8.95 -6.89
N ARG A 9 -46.06 10.12 -6.42
CA ARG A 9 -44.96 10.83 -7.07
C ARG A 9 -43.65 10.46 -6.38
N GLN A 10 -43.31 9.19 -6.54
CA GLN A 10 -41.97 8.68 -6.81
C GLN A 10 -40.85 9.63 -6.38
N THR A 11 -40.53 9.53 -5.11
CA THR A 11 -39.17 9.74 -4.61
C THR A 11 -38.27 8.78 -5.39
N GLY A 12 -37.72 9.26 -6.49
CA GLY A 12 -36.58 8.65 -7.17
C GLY A 12 -35.40 8.66 -6.21
N ARG A 13 -35.42 7.71 -5.27
CA ARG A 13 -34.28 7.35 -4.45
C ARG A 13 -33.21 6.91 -5.44
N HIS A 14 -32.33 7.86 -5.79
CA HIS A 14 -31.00 7.50 -6.21
C HIS A 14 -30.45 6.65 -5.06
N LEU A 15 -30.47 5.33 -5.25
CA LEU A 15 -29.79 4.38 -4.37
C LEU A 15 -28.31 4.65 -4.55
N MET A 16 -27.87 5.72 -3.92
CA MET A 16 -26.47 6.09 -3.85
C MET A 16 -25.86 5.05 -2.93
N THR A 17 -25.40 3.95 -3.50
CA THR A 17 -24.47 3.05 -2.84
C THR A 17 -23.22 3.88 -2.60
N GLN A 18 -23.17 4.60 -1.49
CA GLN A 18 -21.97 5.29 -1.04
C GLN A 18 -21.00 4.21 -0.56
N THR A 19 -20.41 3.50 -1.51
CA THR A 19 -19.34 2.54 -1.25
C THR A 19 -18.14 3.34 -0.80
N ASN A 20 -17.87 3.30 0.51
CA ASN A 20 -16.80 4.06 1.12
C ASN A 20 -15.46 3.33 0.90
N ASN A 21 -15.06 3.23 -0.37
CA ASN A 21 -13.85 2.53 -0.81
C ASN A 21 -12.57 3.18 -0.30
N LEU A 22 -12.67 4.35 0.32
CA LEU A 22 -11.55 5.05 0.93
C LEU A 22 -10.81 4.19 1.96
N TYR A 23 -11.53 3.40 2.76
CA TYR A 23 -10.88 2.51 3.73
C TYR A 23 -10.08 1.38 3.07
N LEU A 24 -10.54 0.88 1.91
CA LEU A 24 -9.80 -0.12 1.14
C LEU A 24 -8.51 0.48 0.57
N ILE A 25 -8.59 1.71 0.05
CA ILE A 25 -7.43 2.44 -0.47
C ILE A 25 -6.42 2.71 0.65
N ILE A 26 -6.88 3.20 1.80
CA ILE A 26 -6.02 3.47 2.97
C ILE A 26 -5.37 2.17 3.46
N GLY A 27 -6.14 1.09 3.59
CA GLY A 27 -5.62 -0.22 3.99
C GLY A 27 -4.54 -0.73 3.03
N ALA A 28 -4.79 -0.65 1.72
CA ALA A 28 -3.81 -1.02 0.70
C ALA A 28 -2.54 -0.16 0.80
N LEU A 29 -2.68 1.15 1.02
CA LEU A 29 -1.56 2.06 1.13
C LEU A 29 -0.68 1.74 2.35
N LEU A 30 -1.28 1.43 3.50
CA LEU A 30 -0.55 1.02 4.70
C LEU A 30 0.24 -0.27 4.47
N VAL A 31 -0.35 -1.26 3.80
CA VAL A 31 0.35 -2.51 3.46
C VAL A 31 1.57 -2.25 2.57
N VAL A 32 1.44 -1.36 1.57
CA VAL A 32 2.57 -0.97 0.70
C VAL A 32 3.69 -0.30 1.50
N LEU A 33 3.36 0.62 2.41
CA LEU A 33 4.36 1.31 3.23
C LEU A 33 5.11 0.34 4.15
N VAL A 34 4.40 -0.56 4.83
CA VAL A 34 5.02 -1.57 5.69
C VAL A 34 5.88 -2.54 4.87
N GLY A 35 5.40 -2.99 3.71
CA GLY A 35 6.13 -3.89 2.83
C GLY A 35 7.41 -3.27 2.29
N LEU A 36 7.35 -2.03 1.79
CA LEU A 36 8.52 -1.31 1.30
C LEU A 36 9.50 -0.98 2.44
N GLY A 37 9.01 -0.55 3.60
CA GLY A 37 9.85 -0.30 4.77
C GLY A 37 10.60 -1.55 5.23
N ALA A 38 9.91 -2.69 5.27
CA ALA A 38 10.52 -3.99 5.58
C ALA A 38 11.53 -4.42 4.50
N TYR A 39 11.21 -4.20 3.22
CA TYR A 39 12.12 -4.48 2.10
C TYR A 39 13.41 -3.67 2.21
N VAL A 40 13.30 -2.35 2.40
CA VAL A 40 14.46 -1.45 2.55
C VAL A 40 15.28 -1.82 3.77
N TRP A 41 14.63 -2.08 4.92
CA TRP A 41 15.35 -2.50 6.12
C TRP A 41 16.09 -3.82 5.90
N HIS A 42 15.48 -4.78 5.20
CA HIS A 42 16.13 -6.02 4.86
C HIS A 42 17.32 -5.82 3.90
N GLU A 43 17.20 -4.94 2.92
CA GLU A 43 18.24 -4.63 1.94
C GLU A 43 19.46 -3.96 2.60
N GLU A 44 19.23 -2.99 3.50
CA GLU A 44 20.28 -2.30 4.27
C GLU A 44 20.96 -3.22 5.30
N SER A 45 20.21 -4.21 5.80
CA SER A 45 20.73 -5.21 6.75
C SER A 45 21.54 -6.31 6.07
N LYS A 46 21.55 -6.37 4.74
CA LYS A 46 22.54 -7.19 4.03
C LYS A 46 23.87 -6.48 4.25
N PRO A 47 24.85 -7.11 4.91
CA PRO A 47 26.16 -6.50 5.03
C PRO A 47 26.61 -6.17 3.62
N LYS A 48 26.87 -4.89 3.32
CA LYS A 48 27.56 -4.48 2.10
C LYS A 48 28.75 -5.43 2.00
N GLY A 49 28.69 -6.34 1.04
CA GLY A 49 29.65 -7.43 0.93
C GLY A 49 31.00 -6.79 0.72
N ILE A 50 31.79 -6.67 1.78
CA ILE A 50 33.18 -6.28 1.66
C ILE A 50 33.81 -7.46 0.92
N GLU A 51 34.10 -7.26 -0.37
CA GLU A 51 34.87 -8.23 -1.14
C GLU A 51 36.28 -8.24 -0.55
N MET A 52 36.48 -9.08 0.47
CA MET A 52 37.76 -9.24 1.13
C MET A 52 38.65 -10.12 0.24
N ASN A 53 39.35 -9.50 -0.70
CA ASN A 53 40.35 -10.19 -1.49
C ASN A 53 41.62 -10.39 -0.65
N ILE A 54 41.83 -11.62 -0.15
CA ILE A 54 43.04 -12.01 0.58
C ILE A 54 44.07 -12.46 -0.45
N GLY A 55 44.79 -11.48 -1.00
CA GLY A 55 45.94 -11.71 -1.88
C GLY A 55 47.22 -11.93 -1.07
N PRO A 56 48.27 -12.51 -1.69
CA PRO A 56 49.57 -12.77 -1.05
C PRO A 56 50.30 -11.51 -0.53
N ASN A 57 49.80 -10.31 -0.86
CA ASN A 57 50.38 -9.01 -0.47
C ASN A 57 49.62 -8.29 0.67
N GLY A 58 48.64 -8.95 1.32
CA GLY A 58 47.89 -8.37 2.45
C GLY A 58 46.44 -8.01 2.12
N VAL A 59 45.70 -7.54 3.14
CA VAL A 59 44.25 -7.29 3.08
C VAL A 59 43.96 -5.98 2.36
N SER A 60 43.27 -6.04 1.21
CA SER A 60 42.68 -4.87 0.55
C SER A 60 41.17 -4.84 0.80
N VAL A 61 40.67 -3.76 1.42
CA VAL A 61 39.24 -3.48 1.55
C VAL A 61 38.85 -2.56 0.40
N GLN A 62 37.94 -3.02 -0.45
CA GLN A 62 37.38 -2.21 -1.55
C GLN A 62 35.88 -2.05 -1.28
N GLU A 63 35.41 -0.80 -1.26
CA GLU A 63 34.02 -0.42 -1.00
C GLU A 63 33.39 0.04 -2.33
N ASN A 64 32.19 -0.46 -2.66
CA ASN A 64 31.38 -0.03 -3.81
C ASN A 64 30.38 1.07 -3.41
#